data_AF-A0A970DY37-F1
#
_entry.id   AF-A0A970DY37-F1
#
_cell.length_a   1.000
_cell.length_b   1.000
_cell.length_c   1.000
_cell.angle_alpha   90.00
_cell.angle_beta   90.00
_cell.angle_gamma   90.00
#
_symmetry.space_group_name_H-M   'P 1'
#
loop_
_entity.id
_entity.type
_entity.pdbx_description
1 polymer ?
#
loop_
_entity_poly.entity_id
_entity_poly.type
_entity_poly.pdbx_seq_one_letter_code
_entity_poly.pdbx_strand_id
1 'polypeptide(L)'
;MVYETTRGDDTYVLFNGHWFRVQKDFAALVNDSVKRIPGADISLPPCYIGEKESDYNVRASRETGFLCLDAKTIGIGGNQVEVCDLLTDKNQLIHIKKWRSSASLSHLFLQGTNSAESLLRDESFRLATRQLIEQTKPGFPTAIHREGAGELEVVFGIVYSRDVPVHKRLPFFSKLSMMDAAKALHAQGVKVSVTRIAEIETRAEAV
;
A
#
# COMPACT_ATOMS: atom_id res chain seq x y z
N MET A 1 -5.34 -20.87 -6.38
CA MET A 1 -6.06 -20.53 -5.14
C MET A 1 -5.17 -20.87 -3.97
N VAL A 2 -5.03 -19.97 -3.01
CA VAL A 2 -4.13 -20.13 -1.85
C VAL A 2 -4.98 -20.11 -0.59
N TYR A 3 -4.83 -21.11 0.27
CA TYR A 3 -5.55 -21.21 1.53
C TYR A 3 -4.57 -21.44 2.69
N GLU A 4 -4.91 -20.98 3.88
CA GLU A 4 -4.05 -21.06 5.05
C GLU A 4 -4.88 -21.54 6.24
N THR A 5 -4.29 -22.42 7.04
CA THR A 5 -4.86 -22.84 8.32
C THR A 5 -3.77 -23.00 9.36
N THR A 6 -4.16 -22.92 10.63
CA THR A 6 -3.27 -23.18 11.77
C THR A 6 -3.78 -24.42 12.50
N ARG A 7 -2.85 -25.31 12.89
CA ARG A 7 -3.16 -26.47 13.71
C ARG A 7 -2.10 -26.57 14.82
N GLY A 8 -2.49 -26.24 16.04
CA GLY A 8 -1.53 -26.00 17.12
C GLY A 8 -0.64 -24.80 16.78
N ASP A 9 0.67 -24.96 16.92
CA ASP A 9 1.67 -23.92 16.61
C ASP A 9 2.15 -23.95 15.15
N ASP A 10 1.60 -24.84 14.33
CA ASP A 10 2.06 -25.03 12.95
C ASP A 10 1.14 -24.31 11.96
N THR A 11 1.76 -23.52 11.08
CA THR A 11 1.10 -22.89 9.94
C THR A 11 1.16 -23.83 8.74
N TYR A 12 0.00 -24.11 8.16
CA TYR A 12 -0.13 -24.89 6.94
C TYR A 12 -0.69 -24.02 5.82
N VAL A 13 -0.14 -24.23 4.64
CA VAL A 13 -0.36 -23.43 3.46
C VAL A 13 -0.76 -24.37 2.32
N LEU A 14 -1.92 -24.16 1.73
CA LEU A 14 -2.34 -24.80 0.50
C LEU A 14 -1.92 -23.93 -0.68
N PHE A 15 -0.98 -24.41 -1.49
CA PHE A 15 -0.51 -23.75 -2.71
C PHE A 15 -0.55 -24.75 -3.87
N ASN A 16 -1.19 -24.38 -4.99
CA ASN A 16 -1.37 -25.25 -6.15
C ASN A 16 -1.92 -26.66 -5.84
N GLY A 17 -2.86 -26.77 -4.89
CA GLY A 17 -3.48 -28.04 -4.51
C GLY A 17 -2.65 -28.90 -3.54
N HIS A 18 -1.46 -28.43 -3.13
CA HIS A 18 -0.60 -29.14 -2.19
C HIS A 18 -0.50 -28.39 -0.86
N TRP A 19 -0.58 -29.14 0.24
CA TRP A 19 -0.36 -28.63 1.59
C TRP A 19 1.12 -28.64 1.94
N PHE A 20 1.62 -27.49 2.36
CA PHE A 20 2.98 -27.27 2.86
C PHE A 20 2.90 -26.86 4.32
N ARG A 21 3.71 -27.49 5.17
CA ARG A 21 3.96 -26.99 6.52
C ARG A 21 5.02 -25.92 6.44
N VAL A 22 4.70 -24.72 6.89
CA VAL A 22 5.68 -23.63 6.99
C VAL A 22 6.61 -23.95 8.16
N GLN A 23 7.93 -23.86 7.93
CA GLN A 23 8.90 -24.03 9.01
C GLN A 23 8.67 -22.95 10.08
N LYS A 24 8.66 -23.35 11.36
CA LYS A 24 8.34 -22.45 12.49
C LYS A 24 9.24 -21.22 12.51
N ASP A 25 10.55 -21.39 12.30
CA ASP A 25 11.52 -20.29 12.31
C ASP A 25 11.26 -19.30 11.17
N PHE A 26 10.88 -19.80 9.99
CA PHE A 26 10.51 -18.94 8.86
C PHE A 26 9.21 -18.20 9.13
N ALA A 27 8.22 -18.86 9.72
CA ALA A 27 6.97 -18.22 10.11
C ALA A 27 7.19 -17.10 11.14
N ALA A 28 8.04 -17.35 12.15
CA ALA A 28 8.45 -16.36 13.13
C ALA A 28 9.16 -15.16 12.47
N LEU A 29 10.13 -15.43 11.59
CA LEU A 29 10.86 -14.38 10.87
C LEU A 29 9.93 -13.47 10.04
N VAL A 30 8.94 -14.06 9.34
CA VAL A 30 7.96 -13.29 8.56
C VAL A 30 7.09 -12.44 9.49
N ASN A 31 6.58 -13.02 10.58
CA ASN A 31 5.77 -12.30 11.56
C ASN A 31 6.53 -11.12 12.20
N ASP A 32 7.77 -11.35 12.61
CA ASP A 32 8.62 -10.32 13.23
C ASP A 32 9.04 -9.24 12.24
N SER A 33 9.23 -9.58 10.97
CA SER A 33 9.53 -8.60 9.92
C SER A 33 8.34 -7.66 9.69
N VAL A 34 7.13 -8.20 9.56
CA VAL A 34 5.92 -7.38 9.37
C VAL A 34 5.57 -6.58 10.62
N LYS A 35 5.77 -7.13 11.82
CA LYS A 35 5.54 -6.41 13.09
C LYS A 35 6.45 -5.19 13.26
N ARG A 36 7.65 -5.20 12.66
CA ARG A 36 8.62 -4.10 12.72
C ARG A 36 8.33 -2.97 11.74
N ILE A 37 7.42 -3.16 10.79
CA ILE A 37 7.00 -2.08 9.89
C ILE A 37 6.21 -1.05 10.72
N PRO A 38 6.65 0.21 10.77
CA PRO A 38 6.01 1.23 11.60
C PRO A 38 4.61 1.58 11.08
N GLY A 39 3.80 2.12 11.99
CA GLY A 39 2.58 2.82 11.62
C GLY A 39 2.91 4.10 10.84
N ALA A 40 2.12 4.42 9.83
CA ALA A 40 2.30 5.65 9.07
C ALA A 40 1.94 6.89 9.90
N ASP A 41 2.75 7.96 9.81
CA ASP A 41 2.48 9.26 10.42
C ASP A 41 1.51 10.09 9.57
N ILE A 42 0.31 9.53 9.33
CA ILE A 42 -0.78 10.15 8.59
C ILE A 42 -2.12 9.78 9.24
N SER A 43 -3.12 10.65 9.09
CA SER A 43 -4.50 10.36 9.46
C SER A 43 -5.36 10.32 8.21
N LEU A 44 -5.91 9.15 7.89
CA LEU A 44 -6.88 8.96 6.81
C LEU A 44 -8.28 8.80 7.41
N PRO A 45 -9.32 9.35 6.76
CA PRO A 45 -10.68 9.14 7.24
C PRO A 45 -11.07 7.67 7.13
N PRO A 46 -12.08 7.22 7.88
CA PRO A 46 -12.59 5.86 7.72
C PRO A 46 -13.22 5.68 6.33
N CYS A 47 -13.22 4.45 5.85
CA CYS A 47 -13.91 4.07 4.62
C CYS A 47 -15.32 3.61 4.95
N TYR A 48 -16.32 4.00 4.14
CA TYR A 48 -17.68 3.55 4.36
C TYR A 48 -17.94 2.16 3.76
N ILE A 49 -18.78 1.38 4.44
CA ILE A 49 -19.26 0.10 3.92
C ILE A 49 -19.94 0.34 2.56
N GLY A 50 -19.54 -0.42 1.55
CA GLY A 50 -20.06 -0.29 0.19
C GLY A 50 -19.42 0.82 -0.66
N GLU A 51 -18.61 1.70 -0.06
CA GLU A 51 -17.86 2.73 -0.80
C GLU A 51 -16.87 2.08 -1.76
N LYS A 52 -16.76 2.59 -2.99
CA LYS A 52 -15.73 2.13 -3.92
C LYS A 52 -14.37 2.69 -3.51
N GLU A 53 -13.29 1.98 -3.83
CA GLU A 53 -11.92 2.45 -3.56
C GLU A 53 -11.67 3.84 -4.19
N SER A 54 -12.08 4.04 -5.44
CA SER A 54 -11.99 5.33 -6.14
C SER A 54 -12.74 6.46 -5.43
N ASP A 55 -13.96 6.18 -4.95
CA ASP A 55 -14.81 7.17 -4.27
C ASP A 55 -14.20 7.55 -2.92
N TYR A 56 -13.68 6.55 -2.19
CA TYR A 56 -12.92 6.75 -0.96
C TYR A 56 -11.67 7.61 -1.20
N ASN A 57 -10.87 7.32 -2.22
CA ASN A 57 -9.64 8.05 -2.52
C ASN A 57 -9.94 9.54 -2.80
N VAL A 58 -10.96 9.82 -3.61
CA VAL A 58 -11.40 11.20 -3.87
C VAL A 58 -11.86 11.89 -2.59
N ARG A 59 -12.68 11.24 -1.76
CA ARG A 59 -13.15 11.83 -0.50
C ARG A 59 -12.02 12.08 0.48
N ALA A 60 -11.16 11.08 0.69
CA ALA A 60 -10.00 11.18 1.56
C ALA A 60 -9.09 12.33 1.15
N SER A 61 -8.84 12.51 -0.16
CA SER A 61 -8.04 13.64 -0.66
C SER A 61 -8.61 15.01 -0.30
N ARG A 62 -9.94 15.16 -0.29
CA ARG A 62 -10.63 16.41 0.07
C ARG A 62 -10.54 16.69 1.56
N GLU A 63 -10.65 15.65 2.39
CA GLU A 63 -10.63 15.79 3.84
C GLU A 63 -9.21 16.01 4.39
N THR A 64 -8.19 15.42 3.77
CA THR A 64 -6.80 15.52 4.24
C THR A 64 -5.98 16.58 3.52
N GLY A 65 -6.43 17.04 2.34
CA GLY A 65 -5.67 17.92 1.46
C GLY A 65 -4.57 17.22 0.65
N PHE A 66 -4.45 15.89 0.79
CA PHE A 66 -3.54 15.07 -0.02
C PHE A 66 -3.96 15.09 -1.49
N LEU A 67 -3.02 14.83 -2.38
CA LEU A 67 -3.30 14.81 -3.82
C LEU A 67 -3.83 13.44 -4.25
N CYS A 68 -5.02 13.39 -4.84
CA CYS A 68 -5.57 12.17 -5.41
C CYS A 68 -4.94 11.86 -6.77
N LEU A 69 -4.24 10.74 -6.88
CA LEU A 69 -3.63 10.22 -8.10
C LEU A 69 -4.18 8.83 -8.51
N ASP A 70 -5.25 8.38 -7.85
CA ASP A 70 -5.99 7.14 -8.15
C ASP A 70 -6.19 6.92 -9.66
N ALA A 71 -5.86 5.70 -10.11
CA ALA A 71 -5.98 5.24 -11.49
C ALA A 71 -5.18 6.07 -12.53
N LYS A 72 -4.24 6.91 -12.09
CA LYS A 72 -3.32 7.64 -12.99
C LYS A 72 -2.07 6.81 -13.23
N THR A 73 -2.03 6.15 -14.37
CA THR A 73 -0.88 5.36 -14.81
C THR A 73 0.00 6.14 -15.77
N ILE A 74 1.30 5.87 -15.71
CA ILE A 74 2.31 6.37 -16.64
C ILE A 74 2.88 5.17 -17.39
N GLY A 75 2.93 5.29 -18.72
CA GLY A 75 3.47 4.26 -19.59
C GLY A 75 5.00 4.33 -19.68
N ILE A 76 5.68 3.24 -19.36
CA ILE A 76 7.14 3.08 -19.49
C ILE A 76 7.47 1.73 -20.10
N GLY A 77 8.22 1.73 -21.21
CA GLY A 77 8.71 0.49 -21.83
C GLY A 77 7.60 -0.50 -22.20
N GLY A 78 6.38 -0.03 -22.46
CA GLY A 78 5.20 -0.86 -22.75
C GLY A 78 4.37 -1.28 -21.54
N ASN A 79 4.84 -1.03 -20.31
CA ASN A 79 4.10 -1.29 -19.07
C ASN A 79 3.43 -0.02 -18.55
N GLN A 80 2.29 -0.19 -17.88
CA GLN A 80 1.60 0.89 -17.17
C GLN A 80 1.91 0.79 -15.69
N VAL A 81 2.46 1.86 -15.10
CA VAL A 81 2.74 1.93 -13.67
C VAL A 81 1.90 3.04 -13.06
N GLU A 82 1.08 2.68 -12.07
CA GLU A 82 0.32 3.62 -11.26
C GLU A 82 1.25 4.25 -10.21
N VAL A 83 1.19 5.58 -10.06
CA VAL A 83 2.06 6.30 -9.11
C VAL A 83 1.66 5.99 -7.67
N CYS A 84 0.44 6.31 -7.27
CA CYS A 84 -0.13 5.99 -5.96
C CYS A 84 -1.60 6.39 -5.96
N ASP A 85 -2.35 6.01 -4.93
CA ASP A 85 -3.73 6.47 -4.74
C ASP A 85 -3.76 7.91 -4.23
N LEU A 86 -2.97 8.19 -3.18
CA LEU A 86 -2.82 9.51 -2.58
C LEU A 86 -1.35 9.88 -2.39
N LEU A 87 -1.01 11.15 -2.64
CA LEU A 87 0.33 11.70 -2.40
C LEU A 87 0.26 12.81 -1.34
N THR A 88 1.14 12.75 -0.34
CA THR A 88 1.30 13.82 0.66
C THR A 88 2.34 14.86 0.22
N ASP A 89 2.34 16.01 0.89
CA ASP A 89 3.33 17.07 0.72
C ASP A 89 4.74 16.68 1.23
N LYS A 90 4.83 15.54 1.95
CA LYS A 90 6.08 14.94 2.44
C LYS A 90 6.58 13.78 1.57
N ASN A 91 6.09 13.66 0.32
CA ASN A 91 6.44 12.57 -0.59
C ASN A 91 6.10 11.16 -0.07
N GLN A 92 5.02 11.03 0.69
CA GLN A 92 4.49 9.72 1.07
C GLN A 92 3.54 9.23 -0.03
N LEU A 93 3.89 8.11 -0.67
CA LEU A 93 3.13 7.42 -1.70
C LEU A 93 2.17 6.45 -1.01
N ILE A 94 0.91 6.85 -0.88
CA ILE A 94 -0.10 6.05 -0.19
C ILE A 94 -0.80 5.17 -1.21
N HIS A 95 -0.70 3.86 -1.01
CA HIS A 95 -1.42 2.86 -1.78
C HIS A 95 -2.51 2.21 -0.92
N ILE A 96 -3.75 2.21 -1.37
CA ILE A 96 -4.93 1.84 -0.61
C ILE A 96 -5.61 0.60 -1.21
N LYS A 97 -5.95 -0.36 -0.35
CA LYS A 97 -6.76 -1.52 -0.76
C LYS A 97 -7.77 -1.95 0.27
N LYS A 98 -8.99 -2.20 -0.18
CA LYS A 98 -9.99 -3.02 0.51
C LYS A 98 -9.54 -4.46 0.53
N TRP A 99 -9.28 -4.95 1.73
CA TRP A 99 -8.81 -6.30 1.87
C TRP A 99 -9.92 -7.33 1.63
N ARG A 100 -9.85 -7.98 0.47
CA ARG A 100 -10.77 -9.06 0.07
C ARG A 100 -10.10 -10.43 0.04
N SER A 101 -8.81 -10.49 -0.31
CA SER A 101 -8.03 -11.73 -0.40
C SER A 101 -6.53 -11.47 -0.25
N SER A 102 -5.73 -12.52 -0.01
CA SER A 102 -4.27 -12.37 0.02
C SER A 102 -3.72 -11.86 -1.32
N ALA A 103 -4.29 -12.31 -2.44
CA ALA A 103 -3.91 -11.86 -3.78
C ALA A 103 -4.10 -10.35 -3.95
N SER A 104 -5.23 -9.80 -3.48
CA SER A 104 -5.48 -8.35 -3.56
C SER A 104 -4.42 -7.52 -2.83
N LEU A 105 -3.88 -8.03 -1.72
CA LEU A 105 -2.82 -7.36 -0.97
C LEU A 105 -1.44 -7.57 -1.60
N SER A 106 -1.15 -8.75 -2.15
CA SER A 106 0.09 -8.96 -2.90
C SER A 106 0.19 -8.01 -4.11
N HIS A 107 -0.93 -7.74 -4.80
CA HIS A 107 -0.98 -6.72 -5.85
C HIS A 107 -0.71 -5.31 -5.31
N LEU A 108 -1.33 -4.94 -4.19
CA LEU A 108 -1.08 -3.65 -3.52
C LEU A 108 0.41 -3.44 -3.22
N PHE A 109 1.07 -4.44 -2.62
CA PHE A 109 2.48 -4.34 -2.25
C PHE A 109 3.40 -4.24 -3.47
N LEU A 110 3.06 -4.95 -4.55
CA LEU A 110 3.79 -4.87 -5.82
C LEU A 110 3.61 -3.50 -6.47
N GLN A 111 2.40 -2.92 -6.47
CA GLN A 111 2.15 -1.58 -7.00
C GLN A 111 3.03 -0.53 -6.30
N GLY A 112 3.06 -0.53 -4.97
CA GLY A 112 3.90 0.40 -4.21
C GLY A 112 5.39 0.20 -4.44
N THR A 113 5.84 -1.05 -4.57
CA THR A 113 7.24 -1.38 -4.87
C THR A 113 7.65 -0.86 -6.26
N ASN A 114 6.86 -1.17 -7.29
CA ASN A 114 7.15 -0.81 -8.67
C ASN A 114 7.11 0.71 -8.89
N SER A 115 6.16 1.40 -8.26
CA SER A 115 6.05 2.86 -8.33
C SER A 115 7.28 3.55 -7.75
N ALA A 116 7.67 3.19 -6.51
CA ALA A 116 8.85 3.76 -5.87
C ALA A 116 10.13 3.45 -6.65
N GLU A 117 10.29 2.22 -7.15
CA GLU A 117 11.44 1.86 -7.99
C GLU A 117 11.50 2.68 -9.27
N SER A 118 10.34 2.91 -9.92
CA SER A 118 10.25 3.72 -11.14
C SER A 118 10.59 5.18 -10.86
N LEU A 119 10.12 5.76 -9.74
CA LEU A 119 10.52 7.10 -9.32
C LEU A 119 12.02 7.21 -9.07
N LEU A 120 12.63 6.21 -8.44
CA LEU A 120 14.07 6.27 -8.14
C LEU A 120 14.94 6.10 -9.40
N ARG A 121 14.53 5.24 -10.34
CA ARG A 121 15.42 4.80 -11.42
C ARG A 121 15.14 5.43 -12.78
N ASP A 122 13.91 5.89 -13.03
CA ASP A 122 13.50 6.35 -14.36
C ASP A 122 13.20 7.85 -14.37
N GLU A 123 14.04 8.62 -15.09
CA GLU A 123 13.85 10.06 -15.26
C GLU A 123 12.53 10.40 -15.98
N SER A 124 12.17 9.62 -17.00
CA SER A 124 10.94 9.83 -17.76
C SER A 124 9.72 9.61 -16.87
N PHE A 125 9.76 8.62 -15.97
CA PHE A 125 8.70 8.43 -14.95
C PHE A 125 8.58 9.63 -14.03
N ARG A 126 9.71 10.15 -13.52
CA ARG A 126 9.72 11.32 -12.63
C ARG A 126 9.16 12.55 -13.31
N LEU A 127 9.55 12.82 -14.56
CA LEU A 127 9.06 13.94 -15.34
C LEU A 127 7.55 13.84 -15.61
N ALA A 128 7.09 12.66 -16.03
CA ALA A 128 5.66 12.41 -16.26
C ALA A 128 4.85 12.50 -14.95
N THR A 129 5.39 12.01 -13.84
CA THR A 129 4.77 12.13 -12.50
C THR A 129 4.67 13.59 -12.09
N ARG A 130 5.73 14.38 -12.27
CA ARG A 130 5.74 15.81 -11.97
C ARG A 130 4.71 16.56 -12.82
N GLN A 131 4.63 16.25 -14.12
CA GLN A 131 3.63 16.83 -15.00
C GLN A 131 2.20 16.47 -14.56
N LEU A 132 1.97 15.21 -14.19
CA LEU A 132 0.69 14.75 -13.66
C LEU A 132 0.30 15.50 -12.37
N ILE A 133 1.25 15.68 -11.45
CA ILE A 133 1.05 16.44 -10.20
C ILE A 133 0.64 17.89 -10.52
N GLU A 134 1.39 18.56 -11.39
CA GLU A 134 1.13 19.96 -11.77
C GLU A 134 -0.24 20.11 -12.48
N GLN A 135 -0.62 19.17 -13.33
CA GLN A 135 -1.92 19.15 -13.99
C GLN A 135 -3.09 18.88 -13.02
N THR A 136 -2.85 18.08 -11.98
CA THR A 136 -3.89 17.71 -11.02
C THR A 136 -4.09 18.80 -9.97
N LYS A 137 -3.00 19.40 -9.48
CA LYS A 137 -3.02 20.52 -8.53
C LYS A 137 -1.76 21.37 -8.72
N PRO A 138 -1.85 22.49 -9.46
CA PRO A 138 -0.72 23.37 -9.69
C PRO A 138 -0.05 23.83 -8.40
N GLY A 139 1.29 23.76 -8.35
CA GLY A 139 2.06 24.16 -7.17
C GLY A 139 1.94 23.23 -5.96
N PHE A 140 1.43 22.00 -6.13
CA PHE A 140 1.46 21.01 -5.05
C PHE A 140 2.91 20.72 -4.61
N PRO A 141 3.23 20.81 -3.31
CA PRO A 141 4.58 20.57 -2.82
C PRO A 141 4.98 19.11 -3.01
N THR A 142 6.08 18.88 -3.72
CA THR A 142 6.71 17.57 -3.86
C THR A 142 8.20 17.74 -4.13
N ALA A 143 9.01 16.84 -3.60
CA ALA A 143 10.43 16.74 -3.93
C ALA A 143 10.71 15.79 -5.12
N ILE A 144 9.67 15.40 -5.87
CA ILE A 144 9.83 14.64 -7.12
C ILE A 144 10.21 15.60 -8.25
N HIS A 145 11.45 15.47 -8.72
CA HIS A 145 12.07 16.30 -9.75
C HIS A 145 12.80 15.43 -10.79
N ARG A 146 13.37 16.08 -11.81
CA ARG A 146 14.15 15.36 -12.83
C ARG A 146 15.33 14.62 -12.21
N GLU A 147 16.05 15.32 -11.32
CA GLU A 147 17.32 14.90 -10.73
C GLU A 147 17.15 13.83 -9.66
N GLY A 148 15.94 13.64 -9.12
CA GLY A 148 15.66 12.65 -8.09
C GLY A 148 14.25 12.78 -7.50
N ALA A 149 13.89 11.85 -6.63
CA ALA A 149 12.55 11.76 -6.02
C ALA A 149 12.48 12.24 -4.56
N GLY A 150 13.57 12.80 -4.03
CA GLY A 150 13.69 13.17 -2.61
C GLY A 150 13.66 11.95 -1.67
N GLU A 151 13.41 12.19 -0.39
CA GLU A 151 13.10 11.09 0.54
C GLU A 151 11.70 10.58 0.26
N LEU A 152 11.59 9.32 -0.17
CA LEU A 152 10.31 8.65 -0.40
C LEU A 152 9.91 7.80 0.80
N GLU A 153 8.60 7.75 1.03
CA GLU A 153 7.97 6.77 1.90
C GLU A 153 6.82 6.10 1.15
N VAL A 154 6.76 4.76 1.17
CA VAL A 154 5.60 4.01 0.68
C VAL A 154 4.73 3.64 1.87
N VAL A 155 3.46 4.06 1.81
CA VAL A 155 2.47 3.78 2.84
C VAL A 155 1.44 2.79 2.31
N PHE A 156 1.34 1.62 2.95
CA PHE A 156 0.29 0.66 2.63
C PHE A 156 -0.95 0.89 3.50
N GLY A 157 -1.99 1.49 2.92
CA GLY A 157 -3.31 1.67 3.52
C GLY A 157 -4.21 0.45 3.30
N ILE A 158 -4.53 -0.27 4.37
CA ILE A 158 -5.34 -1.49 4.28
C ILE A 158 -6.69 -1.27 4.96
N VAL A 159 -7.78 -1.36 4.19
CA VAL A 159 -9.15 -1.19 4.67
C VAL A 159 -9.70 -2.53 5.15
N TYR A 160 -10.17 -2.57 6.41
CA TYR A 160 -10.92 -3.70 6.98
C TYR A 160 -11.69 -3.27 8.24
N SER A 161 -12.73 -4.01 8.62
CA SER A 161 -13.61 -3.68 9.75
C SER A 161 -12.99 -3.96 11.13
N ARG A 162 -12.42 -5.15 11.34
CA ARG A 162 -11.91 -5.62 12.66
C ARG A 162 -10.81 -4.75 13.25
N ASP A 163 -11.02 -4.22 14.46
CA ASP A 163 -10.03 -3.40 15.16
C ASP A 163 -8.87 -4.22 15.75
N VAL A 164 -7.97 -4.64 14.86
CA VAL A 164 -6.81 -5.46 15.16
C VAL A 164 -5.65 -4.89 14.34
N PRO A 165 -4.43 -4.77 14.89
CA PRO A 165 -3.27 -4.31 14.13
C PRO A 165 -3.01 -5.14 12.86
N VAL A 166 -2.54 -4.48 11.80
CA VAL A 166 -2.30 -5.10 10.48
C VAL A 166 -1.45 -6.37 10.60
N HIS A 167 -0.31 -6.29 11.30
CA HIS A 167 0.60 -7.43 11.47
C HIS A 167 -0.03 -8.64 12.18
N LYS A 168 -1.05 -8.44 13.02
CA LYS A 168 -1.77 -9.56 13.67
C LYS A 168 -2.87 -10.11 12.78
N ARG A 169 -3.51 -9.24 12.01
CA ARG A 169 -4.69 -9.59 11.24
C ARG A 169 -4.33 -10.32 9.94
N LEU A 170 -3.25 -9.91 9.25
CA LEU A 170 -2.87 -10.44 7.92
C LEU A 170 -2.59 -11.95 7.91
N PRO A 171 -3.00 -12.68 6.85
CA PRO A 171 -2.61 -14.06 6.61
C PRO A 171 -1.12 -14.14 6.25
N PHE A 172 -0.51 -15.30 6.48
CA PHE A 172 0.90 -15.58 6.24
C PHE A 172 1.38 -15.13 4.86
N PHE A 173 0.63 -15.41 3.78
CA PHE A 173 1.07 -14.99 2.44
C PHE A 173 1.06 -13.49 2.23
N SER A 174 0.08 -12.77 2.77
CA SER A 174 0.09 -11.32 2.71
C SER A 174 1.25 -10.75 3.54
N LYS A 175 1.59 -11.39 4.66
CA LYS A 175 2.77 -11.02 5.45
C LYS A 175 4.07 -11.29 4.70
N LEU A 176 4.18 -12.44 4.02
CA LEU A 176 5.32 -12.79 3.19
C LEU A 176 5.51 -11.77 2.07
N SER A 177 4.45 -11.47 1.31
CA SER A 177 4.50 -10.44 0.26
C SER A 177 4.84 -9.05 0.80
N MET A 178 4.29 -8.66 1.95
CA MET A 178 4.62 -7.37 2.59
C MET A 178 6.09 -7.34 3.05
N MET A 179 6.61 -8.43 3.62
CA MET A 179 8.01 -8.55 4.00
C MET A 179 8.93 -8.39 2.79
N ASP A 180 8.61 -9.06 1.67
CA ASP A 180 9.42 -9.00 0.45
C ASP A 180 9.41 -7.59 -0.16
N ALA A 181 8.23 -6.95 -0.23
CA ALA A 181 8.10 -5.56 -0.66
C ALA A 181 8.88 -4.59 0.24
N ALA A 182 8.75 -4.72 1.57
CA ALA A 182 9.46 -3.88 2.51
C ALA A 182 10.99 -4.05 2.40
N LYS A 183 11.48 -5.28 2.23
CA LYS A 183 12.90 -5.55 1.98
C LYS A 183 13.39 -4.89 0.69
N ALA A 184 12.64 -5.03 -0.40
CA ALA A 184 12.99 -4.44 -1.69
C ALA A 184 13.03 -2.91 -1.64
N LEU A 185 12.07 -2.29 -0.96
CA LEU A 185 12.00 -0.83 -0.77
C LEU A 185 13.12 -0.32 0.14
N HIS A 186 13.36 -0.95 1.29
CA HIS A 186 14.45 -0.56 2.19
C HIS A 186 15.83 -0.69 1.53
N ALA A 187 16.03 -1.71 0.68
CA ALA A 187 17.28 -1.86 -0.09
C ALA A 187 17.54 -0.69 -1.05
N GLN A 188 16.49 0.06 -1.41
CA GLN A 188 16.57 1.26 -2.25
C GLN A 188 16.52 2.57 -1.43
N GLY A 189 16.59 2.49 -0.10
CA GLY A 189 16.54 3.65 0.80
C GLY A 189 15.14 4.25 0.96
N VAL A 190 14.08 3.56 0.53
CA VAL A 190 12.68 4.02 0.66
C VAL A 190 12.13 3.62 2.02
N LYS A 191 11.54 4.57 2.76
CA LYS A 191 10.84 4.27 4.02
C LYS A 191 9.56 3.49 3.73
N VAL A 192 9.18 2.58 4.61
CA VAL A 192 7.95 1.81 4.46
C VAL A 192 7.14 1.89 5.73
N SER A 193 5.87 2.22 5.61
CA SER A 193 4.93 2.21 6.73
C SER A 193 3.59 1.61 6.32
N VAL A 194 2.74 1.37 7.32
CA VAL A 194 1.45 0.74 7.13
C VAL A 194 0.39 1.44 7.95
N THR A 195 -0.83 1.56 7.43
CA THR A 195 -1.97 2.09 8.18
C THR A 195 -3.22 1.25 7.97
N ARG A 196 -3.99 1.09 9.05
CA ARG A 196 -5.32 0.49 9.02
C ARG A 196 -6.32 1.61 8.73
N ILE A 197 -7.12 1.42 7.70
CA ILE A 197 -8.28 2.28 7.43
C ILE A 197 -9.50 1.53 7.96
N ALA A 198 -10.18 2.10 8.95
CA ALA A 198 -11.37 1.49 9.52
C ALA A 198 -12.51 1.50 8.49
N GLU A 199 -13.20 0.35 8.33
CA GLU A 199 -14.42 0.27 7.54
C GLU A 199 -15.63 0.39 8.48
N ILE A 200 -16.45 1.43 8.28
CA ILE A 200 -17.57 1.78 9.16
C ILE A 200 -18.88 1.99 8.38
N GLU A 201 -20.02 1.93 9.06
CA GLU A 201 -21.28 2.37 8.49
C GLU A 201 -21.27 3.88 8.23
N THR A 202 -21.88 4.31 7.13
CA THR A 202 -22.10 5.74 6.86
C THR A 202 -22.95 6.31 7.97
N ARG A 203 -22.48 7.37 8.65
CA ARG A 203 -23.34 8.10 9.58
C ARG A 203 -24.48 8.70 8.75
N ALA A 204 -25.71 8.28 9.00
CA ALA A 204 -26.87 9.04 8.56
C ALA A 204 -26.72 10.44 9.16
N GLU A 205 -26.61 11.46 8.31
CA GLU A 205 -26.66 12.84 8.76
C GLU A 205 -28.00 13.03 9.48
N ALA A 206 -27.96 13.40 10.76
CA ALA A 206 -29.15 13.81 11.48
C ALA A 206 -29.66 15.07 10.76
N VAL A 207 -30.79 14.92 10.06
CA VAL A 207 -31.55 16.00 9.43
C VAL A 207 -32.00 17.02 10.48
#